data_AF-A0A7W4JZ22-F1
#
_entry.id   AF-A0A7W4JZ22-F1
#
_cell.length_a   1.000
_cell.length_b   1.000
_cell.length_c   1.000
_cell.angle_alpha   90.00
_cell.angle_beta   90.00
_cell.angle_gamma   90.00
#
_symmetry.space_group_name_H-M   'P 1'
#
loop_
_entity.id
_entity.type
_entity.pdbx_description
1 polymer ?
#
loop_
_entity_poly.entity_id
_entity_poly.type
_entity_poly.pdbx_seq_one_letter_code
_entity_poly.pdbx_strand_id
1 'polypeptide(L)'
;MNTHTHRHFFSASENVFLAAAMRERYTVAGSWPEDAVGVTDEVYTVFGGQPPAGQIRGIAADGSPCWVNAPVVQLSLVDQARSALTRAQQTVWAEFGALGDAVPAVWIAYQRALRAIADGTDTASTALPAAPGTEGAR
;
A
#
# COMPACT_ATOMS: atom_id res chain seq x y z
N MET A 1 3.51 -4.38 -47.16
CA MET A 1 3.62 -3.86 -45.78
C MET A 1 2.39 -4.32 -45.04
N ASN A 2 2.53 -5.32 -44.14
CA ASN A 2 1.40 -5.76 -43.33
C ASN A 2 1.20 -4.73 -42.22
N THR A 3 0.17 -3.89 -42.35
CA THR A 3 -0.27 -3.03 -41.25
C THR A 3 -0.95 -3.93 -40.22
N HIS A 4 -0.21 -4.36 -39.21
CA HIS A 4 -0.83 -4.95 -38.03
C HIS A 4 -1.61 -3.83 -37.31
N THR A 5 -2.93 -3.85 -37.43
CA THR A 5 -3.79 -2.96 -36.65
C THR A 5 -3.73 -3.40 -35.19
N HIS A 6 -3.01 -2.65 -34.37
CA HIS A 6 -2.96 -2.90 -32.93
C HIS A 6 -4.28 -2.52 -32.26
N ARG A 7 -4.84 -3.44 -31.47
CA ARG A 7 -6.08 -3.19 -30.69
C ARG A 7 -5.83 -2.47 -29.36
N HIS A 8 -4.62 -2.61 -28.83
CA HIS A 8 -4.19 -2.08 -27.55
C HIS A 8 -2.93 -1.25 -27.73
N PHE A 9 -2.88 -0.14 -27.02
CA PHE A 9 -1.73 0.74 -26.90
C PHE A 9 -1.32 0.80 -25.43
N PHE A 10 -0.05 1.01 -25.16
CA PHE A 10 0.49 1.17 -23.82
C PHE A 10 1.27 2.46 -23.73
N SER A 11 0.98 3.29 -22.73
CA SER A 11 1.78 4.47 -22.38
C SER A 11 2.65 4.13 -21.18
N ALA A 12 3.96 4.30 -21.34
CA ALA A 12 4.93 3.98 -20.31
C ALA A 12 4.93 5.03 -19.19
N SER A 13 4.80 6.31 -19.55
CA SER A 13 4.76 7.44 -18.61
C SER A 13 3.53 7.41 -17.70
N GLU A 14 2.38 7.01 -18.22
CA GLU A 14 1.14 6.89 -17.45
C GLU A 14 0.89 5.47 -16.91
N ASN A 15 1.71 4.49 -17.32
CA ASN A 15 1.55 3.07 -16.99
C ASN A 15 0.12 2.55 -17.23
N VAL A 16 -0.45 2.91 -18.37
CA VAL A 16 -1.86 2.65 -18.72
C VAL A 16 -1.99 1.97 -20.08
N PHE A 17 -2.97 1.08 -20.19
CA PHE A 17 -3.39 0.50 -21.46
C PHE A 17 -4.59 1.27 -22.02
N LEU A 18 -4.54 1.54 -23.32
CA LEU A 18 -5.53 2.31 -24.07
C LEU A 18 -6.07 1.46 -25.21
N ALA A 19 -7.38 1.53 -25.43
CA ALA A 19 -8.02 0.84 -26.55
C ALA A 19 -7.87 1.66 -27.84
N ALA A 20 -7.53 1.00 -28.95
CA ALA A 20 -7.45 1.65 -30.26
C ALA A 20 -8.75 2.37 -30.65
N ALA A 21 -9.90 1.80 -30.27
CA ALA A 21 -11.23 2.37 -30.50
C ALA A 21 -11.45 3.72 -29.80
N MET A 22 -10.67 4.06 -28.77
CA MET A 22 -10.77 5.34 -28.05
C MET A 22 -9.79 6.39 -28.57
N ARG A 23 -8.90 6.03 -29.51
CA ARG A 23 -7.80 6.89 -29.96
C ARG A 23 -8.26 8.21 -30.51
N GLU A 24 -9.23 8.20 -31.42
CA GLU A 24 -9.75 9.43 -32.02
C GLU A 24 -10.33 10.36 -30.96
N ARG A 25 -11.14 9.83 -30.04
CA ARG A 25 -11.76 10.61 -28.96
C ARG A 25 -10.72 11.27 -28.04
N TYR A 26 -9.67 10.55 -27.65
CA TYR A 26 -8.61 11.10 -26.81
C TYR A 26 -7.70 12.06 -27.57
N THR A 27 -7.47 11.83 -28.86
CA THR A 27 -6.71 12.77 -29.70
C THR A 27 -7.45 14.10 -29.84
N VAL A 28 -8.76 14.06 -30.11
CA VAL A 28 -9.61 15.26 -30.18
C VAL A 28 -9.66 15.99 -28.84
N ALA A 29 -9.63 15.26 -27.72
CA ALA A 29 -9.57 15.84 -26.38
C ALA A 29 -8.17 16.33 -25.96
N GLY A 30 -7.13 16.07 -26.77
CA GLY A 30 -5.74 16.37 -26.40
C GLY A 30 -5.19 15.54 -25.24
N SER A 31 -5.81 14.38 -24.95
CA SER A 31 -5.47 13.50 -23.82
C SER A 31 -4.91 12.15 -24.25
N TRP A 32 -4.54 11.99 -25.53
CA TRP A 32 -3.85 10.78 -25.99
C TRP A 32 -2.36 10.91 -25.67
N PRO A 33 -1.75 9.98 -24.91
CA PRO A 33 -0.34 10.08 -24.56
C PRO A 33 0.56 9.98 -25.79
N GLU A 34 1.57 10.85 -25.87
CA GLU A 34 2.52 10.88 -27.00
C GLU A 34 3.39 9.63 -27.05
N ASP A 35 3.63 8.99 -25.91
CA ASP A 35 4.43 7.77 -25.76
C ASP A 35 3.61 6.48 -25.90
N ALA A 36 2.33 6.58 -26.27
CA ALA A 36 1.47 5.41 -26.43
C ALA A 36 1.90 4.57 -27.64
N VAL A 37 2.49 3.40 -27.38
CA VAL A 37 2.96 2.45 -28.41
C VAL A 37 2.01 1.27 -28.56
N GLY A 38 1.85 0.78 -29.79
CA GLY A 38 1.04 -0.41 -30.06
C GLY A 38 1.66 -1.65 -29.44
N VAL A 39 0.87 -2.45 -28.72
CA VAL A 39 1.30 -3.72 -28.12
C VAL A 39 0.57 -4.90 -28.76
N THR A 40 1.07 -6.11 -28.54
CA THR A 40 0.36 -7.34 -28.92
C THR A 40 -0.77 -7.64 -27.94
N ASP A 41 -1.76 -8.43 -28.36
CA ASP A 41 -2.83 -8.89 -27.48
C ASP A 41 -2.31 -9.74 -26.32
N GLU A 42 -1.20 -10.46 -26.53
CA GLU A 42 -0.53 -11.25 -25.49
C GLU A 42 0.01 -10.35 -24.38
N VAL A 43 0.70 -9.25 -24.73
CA VAL A 43 1.18 -8.26 -23.75
C VAL A 43 0.01 -7.67 -22.98
N TYR A 44 -1.08 -7.30 -23.66
CA TYR A 44 -2.28 -6.78 -22.98
C TYR A 44 -2.94 -7.84 -22.07
N THR A 45 -2.96 -9.11 -22.49
CA THR A 45 -3.56 -10.19 -21.69
C THR A 45 -2.74 -10.47 -20.43
N VAL A 46 -1.42 -10.44 -20.53
CA VAL A 46 -0.52 -10.67 -19.39
C VAL A 46 -0.53 -9.49 -18.43
N PHE A 47 -0.45 -8.24 -18.92
CA PHE A 47 -0.19 -7.06 -18.07
C PHE A 47 -1.40 -6.12 -17.91
N GLY A 48 -2.45 -6.26 -18.71
CA GLY A 48 -3.67 -5.44 -18.63
C GLY A 48 -4.65 -5.87 -17.55
N GLY A 49 -4.47 -7.08 -17.00
CA GLY A 49 -5.34 -7.68 -15.99
C GLY A 49 -4.85 -7.56 -14.55
N GLN A 50 -5.31 -8.48 -13.71
CA GLN A 50 -4.96 -8.57 -12.29
C GLN A 50 -3.46 -8.92 -12.14
N PRO A 51 -2.68 -8.15 -11.36
CA PRO A 51 -1.29 -8.51 -11.06
C PRO A 51 -1.19 -9.82 -10.26
N PRO A 52 -0.10 -10.58 -10.43
CA PRO A 52 0.26 -11.66 -9.52
C PRO A 52 0.36 -11.18 -8.06
N ALA A 53 0.18 -12.10 -7.11
CA ALA A 53 0.28 -11.78 -5.69
C ALA A 53 1.63 -11.13 -5.34
N GLY A 54 1.57 -9.99 -4.66
CA GLY A 54 2.76 -9.23 -4.23
C GLY A 54 3.45 -8.43 -5.34
N GLN A 55 2.87 -8.34 -6.53
CA GLN A 55 3.43 -7.58 -7.65
C GLN A 55 2.50 -6.44 -8.10
N ILE A 56 3.08 -5.46 -8.79
CA ILE A 56 2.38 -4.37 -9.48
C ILE A 56 2.93 -4.24 -10.90
N ARG A 57 2.17 -3.64 -11.82
CA ARG A 57 2.67 -3.35 -13.17
C ARG A 57 3.68 -2.22 -13.08
N GLY A 58 4.91 -2.49 -13.48
CA GLY A 58 5.98 -1.51 -13.65
C GLY A 58 6.32 -1.32 -15.13
N ILE A 59 7.34 -0.50 -15.35
CA ILE A 59 7.87 -0.15 -16.67
C ILE A 59 9.31 -0.63 -16.74
N ALA A 60 9.62 -1.46 -17.74
CA ALA A 60 10.99 -1.89 -18.02
C ALA A 60 11.78 -0.78 -18.73
N ALA A 61 13.11 -0.93 -18.80
CA ALA A 61 13.99 0.09 -19.38
C ALA A 61 13.72 0.39 -20.87
N ASP A 62 13.08 -0.53 -21.58
CA ASP A 62 12.66 -0.41 -22.98
C ASP A 62 11.26 0.22 -23.15
N GLY A 63 10.59 0.58 -22.05
CA GLY A 63 9.22 1.12 -22.05
C GLY A 63 8.12 0.06 -22.05
N SER A 64 8.47 -1.24 -22.04
CA SER A 64 7.50 -2.33 -21.99
C SER A 64 6.90 -2.49 -20.58
N PRO A 65 5.63 -2.92 -20.46
CA PRO A 65 5.06 -3.26 -19.16
C PRO A 65 5.75 -4.52 -18.61
N CYS A 66 6.04 -4.52 -17.31
CA CYS A 66 6.59 -5.68 -16.61
C CYS A 66 5.93 -5.84 -15.25
N TRP A 67 6.05 -7.02 -14.63
CA TRP A 67 5.67 -7.19 -13.23
C TRP A 67 6.87 -6.88 -12.35
N VAL A 68 6.66 -6.00 -11.38
CA VAL A 68 7.67 -5.68 -10.37
C VAL A 68 7.11 -5.98 -8.99
N ASN A 69 7.98 -6.30 -8.05
CA ASN A 69 7.57 -6.49 -6.66
C ASN A 69 6.90 -5.21 -6.16
N ALA A 70 5.71 -5.36 -5.58
CA ALA A 70 5.07 -4.27 -4.88
C ALA A 70 6.02 -3.79 -3.78
N PRO A 71 6.23 -2.47 -3.65
CA PRO A 71 7.01 -1.97 -2.54
C PRO A 71 6.34 -2.44 -1.25
N VAL A 72 7.10 -3.13 -0.40
CA VAL A 72 6.64 -3.44 0.95
C VAL A 72 6.53 -2.09 1.65
N VAL A 73 5.30 -1.64 1.90
CA VAL A 73 5.07 -0.45 2.72
C VAL A 73 5.48 -0.82 4.15
N GLN A 74 6.74 -0.60 4.48
CA GLN A 74 7.20 -0.64 5.85
C GLN A 74 6.66 0.62 6.53
N LEU A 75 5.62 0.45 7.36
CA LEU A 75 5.11 1.54 8.18
C LEU A 75 6.26 2.13 9.00
N SER A 76 6.31 3.46 9.10
CA SER A 76 7.26 4.11 10.00
C SER A 76 7.02 3.63 11.43
N LEU A 77 8.06 3.63 12.27
CA LEU A 77 7.90 3.25 13.69
C LEU A 77 6.83 4.11 14.40
N VAL A 78 6.72 5.38 13.99
CA VAL A 78 5.68 6.32 14.43
C VAL A 78 4.27 5.83 14.07
N ASP A 79 4.04 5.42 12.82
CA ASP A 79 2.74 4.94 12.38
C ASP A 79 2.40 3.58 13.00
N GLN A 80 3.40 2.70 13.14
CA GLN A 80 3.24 1.45 13.88
C GLN A 80 2.81 1.71 15.33
N ALA A 81 3.40 2.71 15.98
CA ALA A 81 3.09 3.08 17.36
C ALA A 81 1.68 3.66 17.50
N ARG A 82 1.22 4.49 16.55
CA ARG A 82 -0.17 4.99 16.51
C ARG A 82 -1.17 3.86 16.41
N SER A 83 -0.97 2.93 15.48
CA SER A 83 -1.85 1.77 15.34
C SER A 83 -1.80 0.86 16.57
N ALA A 84 -0.64 0.68 17.20
CA ALA A 84 -0.52 -0.07 18.44
C ALA A 84 -1.22 0.62 19.62
N LEU A 85 -1.16 1.95 19.72
CA LEU A 85 -1.78 2.71 20.81
C LEU A 85 -3.31 2.60 20.75
N THR A 86 -3.91 2.74 19.57
CA THR A 86 -5.36 2.56 19.37
C THR A 86 -5.80 1.17 19.80
N ARG A 87 -5.07 0.12 19.39
CA ARG A 87 -5.35 -1.26 19.81
C ARG A 87 -5.22 -1.44 21.33
N ALA A 88 -4.17 -0.89 21.93
CA ALA A 88 -3.96 -0.95 23.38
C ALA A 88 -5.08 -0.26 24.17
N GLN A 89 -5.60 0.87 23.68
CA GLN A 89 -6.73 1.57 24.30
C GLN A 89 -8.02 0.75 24.20
N GLN A 90 -8.27 0.13 23.04
CA GLN A 90 -9.43 -0.76 22.85
C GLN A 90 -9.38 -1.97 23.77
N THR A 91 -8.22 -2.64 23.87
CA THR A 91 -8.02 -3.77 24.79
C THR A 91 -8.25 -3.35 26.24
N VAL A 92 -7.61 -2.26 26.68
CA VAL A 92 -7.75 -1.78 28.06
C VAL A 92 -9.20 -1.39 28.40
N TRP A 93 -9.91 -0.77 27.45
CA TRP A 93 -11.32 -0.48 27.62
C TRP A 93 -12.14 -1.77 27.74
N ALA A 94 -11.96 -2.74 26.84
CA ALA A 94 -12.74 -3.96 26.82
C ALA A 94 -12.50 -4.84 28.06
N GLU A 95 -11.25 -4.96 28.51
CA GLU A 95 -10.87 -5.87 29.58
C GLU A 95 -11.02 -5.29 30.98
N PHE A 96 -10.78 -3.98 31.16
CA PHE A 96 -10.79 -3.36 32.48
C PHE A 96 -11.84 -2.25 32.58
N GLY A 97 -11.79 -1.29 31.65
CA GLY A 97 -12.64 -0.09 31.72
C GLY A 97 -14.14 -0.37 31.68
N ALA A 98 -14.57 -1.28 30.81
CA ALA A 98 -15.97 -1.67 30.66
C ALA A 98 -16.50 -2.49 31.85
N LEU A 99 -15.61 -3.16 32.59
CA LEU A 99 -15.95 -3.93 33.79
C LEU A 99 -15.90 -3.06 35.06
N GLY A 100 -15.39 -1.83 34.96
CA GLY A 100 -15.13 -0.96 36.12
C GLY A 100 -13.86 -1.33 36.89
N ASP A 101 -13.03 -2.21 36.33
CA ASP A 101 -11.77 -2.65 36.93
C ASP A 101 -10.65 -1.62 36.74
N ALA A 102 -9.69 -1.63 37.66
CA ALA A 102 -8.50 -0.80 37.57
C ALA A 102 -7.58 -1.31 36.45
N VAL A 103 -7.14 -0.40 35.57
CA VAL A 103 -6.18 -0.72 34.51
C VAL A 103 -4.82 -1.07 35.12
N PRO A 104 -4.24 -2.25 34.81
CA PRO A 104 -2.93 -2.64 35.33
C PRO A 104 -1.81 -1.66 34.94
N ALA A 105 -0.88 -1.40 35.86
CA ALA A 105 0.21 -0.45 35.65
C ALA A 105 1.07 -0.78 34.40
N VAL A 106 1.21 -2.06 34.05
CA VAL A 106 1.91 -2.53 32.85
C VAL A 106 1.25 -2.05 31.55
N TRP A 107 -0.08 -2.00 31.50
CA TRP A 107 -0.84 -1.47 30.36
C TRP A 107 -0.70 0.05 30.26
N ILE A 108 -0.71 0.75 31.39
CA ILE A 108 -0.51 2.21 31.41
C ILE A 108 0.92 2.57 30.97
N ALA A 109 1.93 1.80 31.40
CA ALA A 109 3.32 1.97 30.96
C ALA A 109 3.47 1.71 29.45
N TYR A 110 2.87 0.64 28.94
CA TYR A 110 2.85 0.30 27.51
C TYR A 110 2.21 1.39 26.66
N GLN A 111 1.02 1.88 27.03
CA GLN A 111 0.35 2.96 26.30
C GLN A 111 1.16 4.27 26.30
N ARG A 112 1.84 4.61 27.40
CA ARG A 112 2.73 5.77 27.46
C ARG A 112 3.94 5.64 26.54
N ALA A 113 4.58 4.46 26.50
CA ALA A 113 5.70 4.20 25.61
C ALA A 113 5.29 4.32 24.14
N LEU A 114 4.14 3.74 23.76
CA LEU A 114 3.60 3.87 22.40
C LEU A 114 3.28 5.32 22.03
N ARG A 115 2.70 6.08 22.96
CA ARG A 115 2.43 7.50 22.74
C ARG A 115 3.71 8.31 22.52
N ALA A 116 4.77 8.04 23.30
CA ALA A 116 6.03 8.75 23.17
C ALA A 116 6.65 8.56 21.77
N ILE A 117 6.61 7.33 21.25
CA ILE A 117 7.05 6.99 19.88
C ILE A 117 6.12 7.63 18.83
N ALA A 118 4.81 7.55 19.02
CA ALA A 118 3.81 8.10 18.08
C ALA A 118 3.85 9.64 17.95
N ASP A 119 4.23 10.32 19.02
CA ASP A 119 4.38 11.78 19.08
C ASP A 119 5.80 12.23 18.70
N GLY A 120 6.71 11.28 18.38
CA GLY A 120 8.10 11.55 18.00
C GLY A 120 9.00 12.05 19.13
N THR A 121 8.50 12.02 20.37
CA THR A 121 9.27 12.40 21.58
C THR A 121 10.28 11.34 21.99
N ASP A 122 10.01 10.07 21.67
CA ASP A 122 10.98 8.99 21.79
C ASP A 122 11.73 8.82 20.47
N THR A 123 12.98 9.26 20.46
CA THR A 123 13.92 9.12 19.34
C THR A 123 14.95 8.01 19.56
N ALA A 124 14.92 7.36 20.73
CA ALA A 124 15.86 6.30 21.10
C ALA A 124 15.33 4.90 20.74
N SER A 125 14.00 4.72 20.75
CA SER A 125 13.37 3.46 20.37
C SER A 125 13.56 3.14 18.89
N THR A 126 14.02 1.92 18.61
CA THR A 126 14.16 1.38 17.25
C THR A 126 13.12 0.32 16.90
N ALA A 127 12.27 -0.05 17.87
CA ALA A 127 11.22 -1.05 17.73
C ALA A 127 10.06 -0.76 18.70
N LEU A 128 8.89 -1.34 18.43
CA LEU A 128 7.76 -1.21 19.34
C LEU A 128 7.98 -2.03 20.64
N PRO A 129 7.50 -1.54 21.79
CA PRO A 129 7.45 -2.34 23.01
C PRO A 129 6.52 -3.55 22.82
N ALA A 130 6.80 -4.64 23.54
CA ALA A 130 5.93 -5.83 23.54
C ALA A 130 4.61 -5.53 24.27
N ALA A 131 3.49 -5.98 23.70
CA ALA A 131 2.19 -5.87 24.35
C ALA A 131 2.16 -6.71 25.64
N PRO A 132 1.62 -6.19 26.75
CA PRO A 132 1.41 -6.99 27.96
C PRO A 132 0.48 -8.17 27.67
N GLY A 133 0.80 -9.33 28.25
CA GLY A 133 -0.15 -10.46 28.28
C GLY A 133 -1.32 -10.15 29.20
N THR A 134 -2.46 -10.80 28.94
CA THR A 134 -3.66 -10.74 29.80
C THR A 134 -3.53 -11.60 31.07
N GLU A 135 -2.43 -12.34 31.19
CA GLU A 135 -2.12 -13.24 32.31
C GLU A 135 -1.55 -12.45 33.50
N GLY A 136 -2.42 -11.86 34.32
CA GLY A 136 -1.97 -11.18 35.54
C GLY A 136 -3.05 -10.60 36.46
N ALA A 137 -4.34 -10.78 36.13
CA ALA A 137 -5.46 -10.25 36.91
C ALA A 137 -6.37 -11.37 37.45
N ARG A 138 -5.79 -12.48 37.91
CA ARG A 138 -6.50 -13.51 38.69
C ARG A 138 -5.94 -13.64 40.08
#